data_AF-A0AAU8FRJ4-F1
#
_entry.id   AF-A0AAU8FRJ4-F1
#
_cell.length_a   1.000
_cell.length_b   1.000
_cell.length_c   1.000
_cell.angle_alpha   90.00
_cell.angle_beta   90.00
_cell.angle_gamma   90.00
#
_symmetry.space_group_name_H-M   'P 1'
#
loop_
_entity.id
_entity.type
_entity.pdbx_description
1 polymer ?
#
loop_
_entity_poly.entity_id
_entity_poly.type
_entity_poly.pdbx_seq_one_letter_code
_entity_poly.pdbx_strand_id
1 'polypeptide(L)'
;MKQLKVRTAEMVYDTENVRTFDLRKDGGFLQFVPIGYGSEYQFLKLDSESIKKERRQQAMEMKASGKSNVDIAKELGVSEGAVRKWLKS
;
A
#
# COMPACT_ATOMS: atom_id res chain seq x y z
N MET A 1 31.81 15.18 28.67
CA MET A 1 30.82 14.98 27.58
C MET A 1 31.06 16.09 26.55
N LYS A 2 31.71 15.79 25.42
CA LYS A 2 32.00 16.79 24.38
C LYS A 2 30.81 16.85 23.41
N GLN A 3 30.26 18.04 23.23
CA GLN A 3 29.17 18.30 22.29
C GLN A 3 29.76 18.50 20.89
N LEU A 4 29.39 17.65 19.93
CA LEU A 4 29.82 17.76 18.53
C LEU A 4 28.86 18.72 17.80
N LYS A 5 29.33 19.91 17.43
CA LYS A 5 28.54 20.89 16.68
C LYS A 5 28.59 20.54 15.20
N VAL A 6 27.50 20.02 14.65
CA VAL A 6 27.36 19.77 13.20
C VAL A 6 27.15 21.12 12.49
N ARG A 7 28.00 21.45 11.53
CA ARG A 7 27.78 22.54 10.57
C ARG A 7 27.42 21.90 9.24
N THR A 8 26.16 22.05 8.86
CA THR A 8 25.63 21.93 7.48
C THR A 8 26.14 20.75 6.66
N ALA A 9 25.32 19.70 6.59
CA ALA A 9 25.11 19.04 5.31
C ALA A 9 23.64 19.25 5.02
N GLU A 10 23.31 19.97 3.93
CA GLU A 10 21.98 19.90 3.37
C GLU A 10 21.68 18.41 3.20
N MET A 11 20.75 17.91 4.01
CA MET A 11 20.17 16.61 3.79
C MET A 11 19.29 16.76 2.57
N VAL A 12 19.93 16.71 1.39
CA VAL A 12 19.25 16.40 0.15
C VAL A 12 18.88 14.93 0.27
N TYR A 13 17.85 14.65 1.08
CA TYR A 13 17.06 13.45 0.88
C TYR A 13 16.32 13.68 -0.42
N ASP A 14 17.02 13.43 -1.52
CA ASP A 14 16.35 13.28 -2.79
C ASP A 14 15.33 12.15 -2.60
N THR A 15 14.12 12.35 -3.12
CA THR A 15 12.94 11.48 -2.96
C THR A 15 13.15 10.03 -3.44
N GLU A 16 14.33 9.75 -3.99
CA GLU A 16 14.79 8.46 -4.51
C GLU A 16 15.64 7.64 -3.53
N ASN A 17 16.03 8.18 -2.37
CA ASN A 17 16.94 7.52 -1.42
C ASN A 17 16.27 7.09 -0.11
N VAL A 18 15.05 6.54 -0.17
CA VAL A 18 14.35 6.03 1.03
C VAL A 18 14.96 4.70 1.45
N ARG A 19 15.53 4.62 2.66
CA ARG A 19 16.14 3.40 3.19
C ARG A 19 15.07 2.38 3.58
N THR A 20 15.13 1.17 3.02
CA THR A 20 14.14 0.12 3.23
C THR A 20 14.66 -0.95 4.17
N PHE A 21 13.77 -1.45 5.04
CA PHE A 21 14.09 -2.45 6.05
C PHE A 21 13.07 -3.59 6.02
N ASP A 22 13.53 -4.82 6.16
CA ASP A 22 12.71 -6.01 6.36
C ASP A 22 12.52 -6.22 7.85
N LEU A 23 11.33 -6.69 8.24
CA LEU A 23 11.04 -7.01 9.63
C LEU A 23 11.16 -8.52 9.83
N ARG A 24 12.29 -8.96 10.38
CA ARG A 24 12.55 -10.39 10.62
C ARG A 24 12.66 -10.68 12.11
N LYS A 25 12.22 -11.87 12.52
CA LYS A 25 12.52 -12.40 13.86
C LYS A 25 13.63 -13.44 13.71
N ASP A 26 14.81 -13.10 14.18
CA ASP A 26 15.93 -14.05 14.29
C ASP A 26 16.30 -14.21 15.77
N GLY A 27 16.57 -15.44 16.19
CA GLY A 27 16.89 -15.77 17.59
C GLY A 27 15.84 -15.37 18.63
N GLY A 28 14.57 -15.21 18.23
CA GLY A 28 13.47 -14.81 19.13
C GLY A 28 13.28 -13.30 19.29
N PHE A 29 14.10 -12.46 18.65
CA PHE A 29 14.00 -11.01 18.72
C PHE A 29 13.62 -10.41 17.36
N LEU A 30 12.78 -9.38 17.40
CA LEU A 30 12.38 -8.63 16.22
C LEU A 30 13.51 -7.68 15.81
N GLN A 31 13.93 -7.76 14.55
CA GLN A 31 15.02 -6.98 13.99
C GLN A 31 14.60 -6.34 12.67
N PHE A 32 15.09 -5.11 12.46
CA PHE A 32 15.01 -4.43 11.18
C PHE A 32 16.27 -4.71 10.38
N VAL A 33 16.16 -5.50 9.31
CA VAL A 33 17.29 -5.84 8.45
C VAL A 33 17.30 -4.90 7.25
N PRO A 34 18.34 -4.10 7.03
CA PRO A 34 18.40 -3.20 5.88
C PRO A 34 18.44 -4.02 4.58
N ILE A 35 17.51 -3.77 3.66
CA ILE A 35 17.41 -4.49 2.38
C ILE A 35 17.94 -3.63 1.22
N GLY A 36 17.99 -2.31 1.37
CA GLY A 36 18.52 -1.41 0.36
C GLY A 36 17.91 -0.01 0.43
N TYR A 37 17.84 0.62 -0.75
CA TYR A 37 17.22 1.92 -0.98
C TYR A 37 16.11 1.74 -2.01
N GLY A 38 14.98 2.41 -1.82
CA GLY A 38 13.88 2.45 -2.77
C GLY A 38 13.33 3.88 -2.90
N SER A 39 12.54 4.11 -3.94
CA SER A 39 11.86 5.40 -4.14
C SER A 39 10.62 5.50 -3.26
N GLU A 40 10.35 6.68 -2.69
CA GLU A 40 9.15 6.94 -1.89
C GLU A 40 7.85 6.57 -2.63
N TYR A 41 7.84 6.74 -3.96
CA TYR A 41 6.70 6.42 -4.82
C TYR A 41 6.33 4.93 -4.81
N GLN A 42 7.30 4.03 -4.66
CA GLN A 42 7.04 2.58 -4.60
C GLN A 42 6.32 2.15 -3.31
N PHE A 43 6.39 2.96 -2.25
CA PHE A 43 5.75 2.69 -0.96
C PHE A 43 4.51 3.55 -0.71
N LEU A 44 4.33 4.61 -1.49
CA LEU A 44 3.09 5.37 -1.52
C LEU A 44 1.96 4.48 -2.06
N LYS A 45 0.84 4.50 -1.35
CA LYS A 45 -0.38 3.70 -1.55
C LYS A 45 -1.11 3.94 -2.89
N LEU A 46 -0.41 4.38 -3.95
CA LEU A 46 -0.96 4.60 -5.28
C LEU A 46 -1.50 3.30 -5.90
N ASP A 47 -0.79 2.18 -5.71
CA ASP A 47 -1.30 0.86 -6.13
C ASP A 47 -2.62 0.54 -5.43
N SER A 48 -2.81 0.95 -4.18
CA SER A 48 -4.06 0.69 -3.47
C SER A 48 -5.25 1.47 -4.01
N GLU A 49 -5.04 2.70 -4.49
CA GLU A 49 -6.15 3.54 -5.00
C GLU A 49 -6.51 3.18 -6.45
N SER A 50 -5.52 2.88 -7.30
CA SER A 50 -5.78 2.39 -8.66
C SER A 50 -6.50 1.04 -8.63
N ILE A 51 -6.01 0.09 -7.83
CA ILE A 51 -6.63 -1.24 -7.66
C ILE A 51 -8.04 -1.11 -7.07
N LYS A 52 -8.26 -0.21 -6.11
CA LYS A 52 -9.61 0.05 -5.57
C LYS A 52 -10.54 0.68 -6.61
N LYS A 53 -10.04 1.53 -7.51
CA LYS A 53 -10.84 2.10 -8.59
C LYS A 53 -11.18 1.04 -9.63
N GLU A 54 -10.21 0.21 -10.01
CA GLU A 54 -10.41 -0.89 -10.95
C GLU A 54 -11.43 -1.90 -10.43
N ARG A 55 -11.31 -2.34 -9.17
CA ARG A 55 -12.31 -3.24 -8.54
C ARG A 55 -13.71 -2.63 -8.47
N ARG A 56 -13.80 -1.31 -8.25
CA ARG A 56 -15.09 -0.59 -8.28
C ARG A 56 -15.69 -0.60 -9.69
N GLN A 57 -14.87 -0.34 -10.70
CA GLN A 57 -15.28 -0.34 -12.10
C GLN A 57 -15.76 -1.73 -12.54
N GLN A 58 -14.99 -2.78 -12.23
CA GLN A 58 -15.37 -4.18 -12.47
C GLN A 58 -16.69 -4.54 -11.77
N ALA A 59 -16.88 -4.12 -10.52
CA ALA A 59 -18.14 -4.35 -9.80
C ALA A 59 -19.34 -3.63 -10.46
N MET A 60 -19.16 -2.40 -10.99
CA MET A 60 -20.21 -1.69 -11.74
C MET A 60 -20.56 -2.39 -13.05
N GLU A 61 -19.56 -2.84 -13.81
CA GLU A 61 -19.76 -3.58 -15.08
C GLU A 61 -20.51 -4.89 -14.85
N MET A 62 -20.11 -5.66 -13.84
CA MET A 62 -20.80 -6.88 -13.45
C MET A 62 -22.23 -6.61 -12.99
N LYS A 63 -22.46 -5.49 -12.28
CA LYS A 63 -23.81 -5.08 -11.89
C LYS A 63 -24.67 -4.70 -13.10
N ALA A 64 -24.09 -4.00 -14.08
CA ALA A 64 -24.75 -3.68 -15.34
C ALA A 64 -25.08 -4.93 -16.17
N SER A 65 -24.24 -5.98 -16.09
CA SER A 65 -24.53 -7.29 -16.70
C SER A 65 -25.62 -8.10 -15.99
N GLY A 66 -26.20 -7.59 -14.91
CA GLY A 66 -27.30 -8.22 -14.17
C GLY A 66 -26.89 -9.16 -13.04
N LYS A 67 -25.59 -9.24 -12.69
CA LYS A 67 -25.13 -10.12 -11.59
C LYS A 67 -25.60 -9.60 -10.22
N SER A 68 -25.86 -10.54 -9.30
CA SER A 68 -26.20 -10.20 -7.92
C SER A 68 -24.96 -9.71 -7.15
N ASN A 69 -25.16 -8.93 -6.09
CA ASN A 69 -24.03 -8.45 -5.26
C ASN A 69 -23.23 -9.60 -4.66
N VAL A 70 -23.88 -10.75 -4.40
CA VAL A 70 -23.25 -11.95 -3.84
C VAL A 70 -22.36 -12.62 -4.89
N ASP A 71 -22.77 -12.66 -6.14
CA ASP A 71 -21.97 -13.26 -7.22
C ASP A 71 -20.76 -12.38 -7.54
N ILE A 72 -20.94 -11.06 -7.55
CA ILE A 72 -19.84 -10.08 -7.70
C ILE A 72 -18.84 -10.23 -6.55
N ALA A 73 -19.32 -10.41 -5.33
CA ALA A 73 -18.48 -10.62 -4.16
C ALA A 73 -17.66 -11.91 -4.26
N LYS A 74 -18.26 -13.00 -4.76
CA LYS A 74 -17.56 -14.27 -5.02
C LYS A 74 -16.49 -14.13 -6.11
N GLU A 75 -16.81 -13.45 -7.22
CA GLU A 75 -15.86 -13.26 -8.33
C GLU A 75 -14.68 -12.38 -7.94
N LEU A 76 -14.92 -11.32 -7.16
CA LEU A 76 -13.88 -10.38 -6.71
C LEU A 76 -13.18 -10.81 -5.41
N GLY A 77 -13.59 -11.93 -4.80
CA GLY A 77 -13.02 -12.45 -3.55
C GLY A 77 -13.20 -11.52 -2.36
N VAL A 78 -14.32 -10.77 -2.31
CA VAL A 78 -14.63 -9.82 -1.25
C VAL A 78 -15.97 -10.14 -0.59
N SER A 79 -16.32 -9.40 0.47
CA SER A 79 -17.64 -9.53 1.10
C SER A 79 -18.71 -8.77 0.31
N GLU A 80 -19.98 -9.21 0.42
CA GLU A 80 -21.13 -8.51 -0.16
C GLU A 80 -21.18 -7.04 0.30
N GLY A 81 -20.89 -6.79 1.58
CA GLY A 81 -20.83 -5.44 2.13
C GLY A 81 -19.79 -4.54 1.48
N ALA A 82 -18.65 -5.10 1.02
CA ALA A 82 -17.65 -4.35 0.26
C ALA A 82 -18.21 -3.92 -1.11
N VAL A 83 -18.86 -4.84 -1.82
CA VAL A 83 -19.52 -4.56 -3.11
C VAL A 83 -20.64 -3.53 -2.94
N ARG A 84 -21.47 -3.67 -1.90
CA ARG A 84 -22.53 -2.71 -1.58
C ARG A 84 -21.98 -1.32 -1.29
N LYS A 85 -20.86 -1.22 -0.57
CA LYS A 85 -20.18 0.05 -0.31
C LYS A 85 -19.65 0.70 -1.60
N TRP A 86 -19.17 -0.10 -2.54
CA TRP A 86 -18.69 0.37 -3.85
C TRP A 86 -19.81 0.89 -4.75
N LEU A 87 -20.96 0.21 -4.77
CA LEU A 87 -22.11 0.56 -5.62
C LEU A 87 -23.01 1.66 -5.05
N LYS A 88 -22.91 1.96 -3.75
CA LYS A 88 -23.68 3.04 -3.09
C LYS A 88 -23.03 4.43 -3.26
N SER A 89 -21.78 4.47 -3.74
CA SER A 89 -20.97 5.69 -3.81
C SER A 89 -21.35 6.61 -4.95
#